data_AF-A0A7K1S7H7-F1
#
_entry.id   AF-A0A7K1S7H7-F1
#
_cell.length_a   1.000
_cell.length_b   1.000
_cell.length_c   1.000
_cell.angle_alpha   90.00
_cell.angle_beta   90.00
_cell.angle_gamma   90.00
#
_symmetry.space_group_name_H-M   'P 1'
#
loop_
_entity.id
_entity.type
_entity.pdbx_description
1 polymer ?
#
loop_
_entity_poly.entity_id
_entity_poly.type
_entity_poly.pdbx_seq_one_letter_code
_entity_poly.pdbx_strand_id
1 'polypeptide(L)'
;MKYSLIAVLLITVAGTPWWPGNSKLSENATAVGNINEPDMVTVHGGRFAMGGPENNNEKPIHTVTLSSFKLAKYETTLAQWQNVMGSNPSGRTDCMDCPVTAVGWDDIQTFITKLNTLSGKTYRACLQKPNGSMRQEGV
;
A
#
# COMPACT_ATOMS: atom_id res chain seq x y z
N MET A 1 13.42 53.61 37.82
CA MET A 1 14.42 52.75 38.47
C MET A 1 13.70 51.62 39.22
N LYS A 2 14.04 50.37 38.90
CA LYS A 2 14.01 49.14 39.74
C LYS A 2 12.67 48.59 40.28
N TYR A 3 12.42 47.31 39.93
CA TYR A 3 11.36 46.39 40.37
C TYR A 3 11.40 46.08 41.87
N SER A 4 10.23 45.83 42.51
CA SER A 4 9.96 44.66 43.37
C SER A 4 8.56 44.72 43.99
N LEU A 5 7.76 43.65 43.87
CA LEU A 5 7.07 42.93 44.96
C LEU A 5 5.92 42.07 44.41
N ILE A 6 6.25 40.78 44.32
CA ILE A 6 5.47 39.54 44.45
C ILE A 6 4.00 39.72 44.87
N ALA A 7 3.08 39.24 44.03
CA ALA A 7 1.76 38.77 44.45
C ALA A 7 1.51 37.40 43.79
N VAL A 8 1.67 36.34 44.57
CA VAL A 8 1.28 34.98 44.21
C VAL A 8 -0.25 34.93 44.22
N LEU A 9 -0.87 34.83 43.04
CA LEU A 9 -2.30 34.63 42.92
C LEU A 9 -2.57 33.14 42.66
N LEU A 10 -3.06 32.46 43.70
CA LEU A 10 -3.68 31.14 43.60
C LEU A 10 -4.94 31.26 42.73
N ILE A 11 -4.94 30.64 41.56
CA ILE A 11 -6.17 30.48 40.76
C ILE A 11 -6.75 29.11 41.11
N THR A 12 -7.83 29.13 41.88
CA THR A 12 -8.69 27.96 42.15
C THR A 12 -9.44 27.58 40.88
N VAL A 13 -9.31 26.32 40.47
CA VAL A 13 -10.06 25.74 39.33
C VAL A 13 -11.45 25.33 39.81
N ALA A 14 -12.48 26.05 39.38
CA ALA A 14 -13.86 25.55 39.37
C ALA A 14 -14.67 26.29 38.29
N GLY A 15 -15.18 25.53 37.31
CA GLY A 15 -16.22 25.98 36.37
C GLY A 15 -15.69 26.63 35.09
N THR A 16 -15.89 25.96 33.95
CA THR A 16 -15.40 26.30 32.62
C THR A 16 -16.13 27.47 31.96
N PRO A 17 -15.38 28.38 31.30
CA PRO A 17 -15.92 29.13 30.18
C PRO A 17 -15.12 28.92 28.88
N TRP A 18 -15.82 28.42 27.84
CA TRP A 18 -15.64 28.76 26.42
C TRP A 18 -14.34 29.50 26.06
N TRP A 19 -13.33 28.77 25.58
CA TRP A 19 -12.18 29.34 24.88
C TRP A 19 -12.26 28.96 23.39
N PRO A 20 -12.68 29.87 22.49
CA PRO A 20 -12.46 29.71 21.06
C PRO A 20 -11.02 30.18 20.79
N GLY A 21 -10.09 29.22 20.70
CA GLY A 21 -8.66 29.48 20.55
C GLY A 21 -8.09 28.60 19.47
N ASN A 22 -7.96 29.19 18.29
CA ASN A 22 -7.53 28.57 17.05
C ASN A 22 -6.18 27.85 17.19
N SER A 23 -6.16 26.52 17.17
CA SER A 23 -5.00 25.75 16.73
C SER A 23 -5.02 25.65 15.20
N LYS A 24 -4.91 26.79 14.52
CA LYS A 24 -4.39 26.78 13.15
C LYS A 24 -2.86 26.66 13.29
N LEU A 25 -2.29 25.78 12.46
CA LEU A 25 -0.90 25.28 12.41
C LEU A 25 -0.73 23.96 13.22
N SER A 26 -0.78 22.76 12.64
CA SER A 26 -0.37 22.37 11.28
C SER A 26 -1.41 21.53 10.51
N GLU A 27 -2.24 22.20 9.72
CA GLU A 27 -2.64 21.68 8.39
C GLU A 27 -1.46 21.94 7.44
N ASN A 28 -0.35 21.22 7.66
CA ASN A 28 0.81 21.10 6.77
C ASN A 28 1.68 20.01 7.41
N ALA A 29 1.94 18.84 6.85
CA ALA A 29 2.03 18.43 5.46
C ALA A 29 1.40 17.03 5.37
N THR A 30 0.78 16.60 4.28
CA THR A 30 1.52 16.02 3.14
C THR A 30 2.90 15.46 3.48
N ALA A 31 3.01 14.71 4.57
CA ALA A 31 3.88 13.55 4.59
C ALA A 31 3.14 12.41 3.86
N VAL A 32 2.74 12.66 2.60
CA VAL A 32 2.85 11.59 1.61
C VAL A 32 4.36 11.44 1.46
N GLY A 33 5.01 10.81 2.44
CA GLY A 33 6.40 10.41 2.30
C GLY A 33 6.41 9.61 1.02
N ASN A 34 7.09 10.10 -0.01
CA ASN A 34 7.02 9.60 -1.38
C ASN A 34 6.95 8.08 -1.35
N ILE A 35 5.74 7.53 -1.46
CA ILE A 35 5.58 6.09 -1.51
C ILE A 35 6.20 5.69 -2.83
N ASN A 36 7.11 4.72 -2.79
CA ASN A 36 7.74 4.25 -4.02
C ASN A 36 6.71 3.41 -4.78
N GLU A 37 5.85 4.08 -5.55
CA GLU A 37 4.80 3.40 -6.31
C GLU A 37 5.42 2.52 -7.40
N PRO A 38 4.79 1.37 -7.73
CA PRO A 38 5.26 0.55 -8.84
C PRO A 38 5.19 1.31 -10.17
N ASP A 39 6.22 1.18 -11.00
CA ASP A 39 6.15 1.58 -12.42
C ASP A 39 5.18 0.63 -13.14
N MET A 40 4.20 1.20 -13.83
CA MET A 40 3.08 0.46 -14.42
C MET A 40 3.13 0.54 -15.95
N VAL A 41 3.17 -0.61 -16.61
CA VAL A 41 3.08 -0.73 -18.07
C VAL A 41 1.66 -1.06 -18.50
N THR A 42 1.22 -0.47 -19.61
CA THR A 42 -0.07 -0.81 -20.23
C THR A 42 0.06 -2.09 -21.03
N VAL A 43 -0.72 -3.11 -20.68
CA VAL A 43 -0.90 -4.32 -21.47
C VAL A 43 -2.18 -4.15 -22.27
N HIS A 44 -2.06 -4.15 -23.59
CA HIS A 44 -3.20 -4.05 -24.48
C HIS A 44 -4.04 -5.32 -24.42
N GLY A 45 -5.37 -5.13 -24.38
CA GLY A 45 -6.32 -6.23 -24.42
C GLY A 45 -6.27 -6.98 -25.74
N GLY A 46 -6.74 -8.22 -25.71
CA GLY A 46 -6.68 -9.11 -26.85
C GLY A 46 -7.12 -10.52 -26.52
N ARG A 47 -6.91 -11.42 -27.48
CA ARG A 47 -7.17 -12.85 -27.35
C ARG A 47 -5.83 -13.58 -27.32
N PHE A 48 -5.63 -14.40 -26.30
CA PHE A 48 -4.38 -15.11 -26.07
C PHE A 48 -4.68 -16.60 -25.91
N ALA A 49 -3.83 -17.46 -26.47
CA ALA A 49 -3.82 -18.87 -26.15
C ALA A 49 -3.05 -19.06 -24.84
N MET A 50 -3.71 -19.61 -23.81
CA MET A 50 -3.11 -19.88 -22.51
C MET A 50 -3.08 -21.40 -22.27
N GLY A 51 -1.99 -21.89 -21.70
CA GLY A 51 -1.71 -23.32 -21.52
C GLY A 51 -0.61 -23.83 -22.44
N GLY A 52 -0.27 -25.12 -22.31
CA GLY A 52 0.85 -25.75 -23.02
C GLY A 52 0.61 -27.23 -23.32
N PRO A 53 1.35 -27.82 -24.28
CA PRO A 53 1.17 -29.22 -24.67
C PRO A 53 1.97 -30.22 -23.82
N GLU A 54 2.90 -29.75 -22.99
CA GLU A 54 3.85 -30.61 -22.29
C GLU A 54 3.27 -31.16 -20.97
N ASN A 55 2.68 -30.28 -20.16
CA ASN A 55 2.24 -30.63 -18.81
C ASN A 55 0.71 -30.79 -18.73
N ASN A 56 0.22 -31.81 -18.03
CA ASN A 56 -1.22 -32.03 -17.85
C ASN A 56 -1.89 -30.88 -17.07
N ASN A 57 -1.14 -30.24 -16.17
CA ASN A 57 -1.63 -29.09 -15.40
C ASN A 57 -1.72 -27.80 -16.23
N GLU A 58 -1.15 -27.79 -17.44
CA GLU A 58 -1.17 -26.66 -18.38
C GLU A 58 -2.13 -26.91 -19.55
N LYS A 59 -2.78 -28.08 -19.59
CA LYS A 59 -3.74 -28.45 -20.63
C LYS A 59 -5.18 -28.19 -20.21
N PRO A 60 -6.09 -28.01 -21.18
CA PRO A 60 -5.82 -27.79 -22.60
C PRO A 60 -5.42 -26.34 -22.87
N ILE A 61 -4.75 -26.12 -24.02
CA ILE A 61 -4.60 -24.77 -24.56
C ILE A 61 -6.00 -24.22 -24.83
N HIS A 62 -6.33 -23.09 -24.20
CA HIS A 62 -7.62 -22.44 -24.33
C HIS A 62 -7.47 -20.94 -24.62
N THR A 63 -8.46 -20.34 -25.27
CA THR A 63 -8.43 -18.92 -25.60
C THR A 63 -8.96 -18.08 -24.45
N VAL A 64 -8.16 -17.14 -23.97
CA VAL A 64 -8.52 -16.14 -22.97
C VAL A 64 -8.66 -14.78 -23.64
N THR A 65 -9.76 -14.08 -23.38
CA THR A 65 -9.96 -12.69 -23.82
C THR A 65 -9.80 -11.76 -22.63
N LEU A 66 -8.88 -10.80 -22.73
CA LEU A 66 -8.61 -9.81 -21.69
C LEU A 66 -8.83 -8.40 -22.23
N SER A 67 -9.46 -7.54 -21.43
CA SER A 67 -9.47 -6.10 -21.66
C SER A 67 -8.10 -5.51 -21.35
N SER A 68 -7.77 -4.34 -21.89
CA SER A 68 -6.53 -3.64 -21.56
C SER A 68 -6.44 -3.34 -20.06
N PHE A 69 -5.26 -3.55 -19.47
CA PHE A 69 -5.00 -3.29 -18.06
C PHE A 69 -3.57 -2.77 -17.87
N LYS A 70 -3.26 -2.33 -16.65
CA LYS A 70 -1.89 -1.95 -16.28
C LYS A 70 -1.29 -3.03 -15.37
N LEU A 71 -0.04 -3.37 -15.61
CA LEU A 71 0.73 -4.33 -14.83
C LEU A 71 1.99 -3.66 -14.29
N ALA A 72 2.42 -4.02 -13.08
CA ALA A 72 3.72 -3.58 -12.59
C ALA A 72 4.82 -4.11 -13.53
N LYS A 73 5.74 -3.24 -13.92
CA LYS A 73 6.83 -3.58 -14.85
C LYS A 73 7.79 -4.61 -14.26
N TYR A 74 7.97 -4.57 -12.95
CA TYR A 74 8.85 -5.43 -12.17
C TYR A 74 8.10 -6.03 -10.98
N GLU A 75 8.65 -7.06 -10.36
CA GLU A 75 8.15 -7.53 -9.07
C GLU A 75 8.27 -6.43 -8.00
N THR A 76 7.37 -6.48 -7.01
CA THR A 76 7.45 -5.60 -5.85
C THR A 76 8.77 -5.80 -5.12
N THR A 77 9.52 -4.72 -4.95
CA THR A 77 10.83 -4.76 -4.29
C THR A 77 10.71 -4.75 -2.76
N LEU A 78 11.77 -5.16 -2.07
CA LEU A 78 11.87 -5.06 -0.61
C LEU A 78 11.71 -3.62 -0.11
N ALA A 79 12.29 -2.64 -0.81
CA ALA A 79 12.12 -1.22 -0.49
C ALA A 79 10.66 -0.79 -0.53
N GLN A 80 9.94 -1.17 -1.59
CA GLN A 80 8.52 -0.84 -1.76
C GLN A 80 7.68 -1.52 -0.68
N TRP A 81 7.93 -2.80 -0.42
CA TRP A 81 7.24 -3.54 0.64
C TRP A 81 7.45 -2.88 2.01
N GLN A 82 8.70 -2.61 2.38
CA GLN A 82 9.03 -2.04 3.68
C GLN A 82 8.47 -0.63 3.85
N ASN A 83 8.42 0.18 2.80
CA ASN A 83 7.81 1.50 2.83
C ASN A 83 6.29 1.46 3.13
N VAL A 84 5.59 0.45 2.60
CA VAL A 84 4.13 0.28 2.79
C VAL A 84 3.78 -0.49 4.07
N MET A 85 4.54 -1.55 4.36
CA MET A 85 4.22 -2.52 5.42
C MET A 85 5.01 -2.29 6.71
N GLY A 86 6.16 -1.61 6.63
CA GLY A 86 7.06 -1.40 7.77
C GLY A 86 7.83 -2.64 8.20
N SER A 87 7.70 -3.75 7.48
CA SER A 87 8.33 -5.05 7.80
C SER A 87 9.21 -5.53 6.64
N ASN A 88 10.08 -6.49 6.93
CA ASN A 88 10.90 -7.18 5.93
C ASN A 88 10.77 -8.70 6.16
N PRO A 89 9.85 -9.37 5.45
CA PRO A 89 9.61 -10.79 5.63
C PRO A 89 10.74 -11.66 5.11
N SER A 90 11.52 -11.17 4.14
CA SER A 90 12.64 -11.92 3.55
C SER A 90 13.88 -11.95 4.44
N GLY A 91 13.96 -11.09 5.47
CA GLY A 91 15.11 -10.98 6.37
C GLY A 91 16.39 -10.48 5.70
N ARG A 92 16.32 -10.08 4.42
CA ARG A 92 17.44 -9.65 3.59
C ARG A 92 17.65 -8.15 3.69
N THR A 93 18.88 -7.72 3.95
CA THR A 93 19.26 -6.30 4.03
C THR A 93 20.31 -5.90 3.00
N ASP A 94 20.82 -6.86 2.26
CA ASP A 94 21.89 -6.72 1.25
C ASP A 94 21.40 -6.09 -0.06
N CYS A 95 20.10 -6.13 -0.34
CA CYS A 95 19.52 -5.66 -1.59
C CYS A 95 18.09 -5.15 -1.40
N MET A 96 17.88 -3.84 -1.43
CA MET A 96 16.56 -3.21 -1.28
C MET A 96 15.74 -3.20 -2.58
N ASP A 97 16.40 -3.23 -3.73
CA ASP A 97 15.76 -3.28 -5.05
C ASP A 97 15.45 -4.72 -5.50
N CYS A 98 15.72 -5.72 -4.66
CA CYS A 98 15.40 -7.11 -4.94
C CYS A 98 13.91 -7.41 -4.69
N PRO A 99 13.31 -8.39 -5.39
CA PRO A 99 11.94 -8.81 -5.14
C PRO A 99 11.74 -9.25 -3.69
N VAL A 100 10.61 -8.84 -3.11
CA VAL A 100 10.18 -9.36 -1.81
C VAL A 100 9.81 -10.84 -1.95
N THR A 101 10.28 -11.66 -1.02
CA THR A 101 10.00 -13.10 -0.93
C THR A 101 9.47 -13.48 0.45
N ALA A 102 8.98 -14.71 0.59
CA ALA A 102 8.41 -15.23 1.84
C ALA A 102 7.18 -14.45 2.35
N VAL A 103 6.33 -13.99 1.42
CA VAL A 103 5.06 -13.34 1.72
C VAL A 103 3.88 -14.29 1.49
N GLY A 104 2.93 -14.31 2.43
CA GLY A 104 1.69 -15.05 2.29
C GLY A 104 0.65 -14.29 1.45
N TRP A 105 -0.41 -14.98 1.06
CA TRP A 105 -1.52 -14.37 0.32
C TRP A 105 -2.18 -13.22 1.10
N ASP A 106 -2.44 -13.41 2.39
CA ASP A 106 -3.10 -12.42 3.23
C ASP A 106 -2.22 -11.17 3.45
N ASP A 107 -0.91 -11.36 3.49
CA ASP A 107 0.06 -10.25 3.55
C ASP A 107 -0.01 -9.42 2.26
N ILE A 108 -0.13 -10.08 1.10
CA ILE A 108 -0.29 -9.40 -0.20
C ILE A 108 -1.57 -8.56 -0.22
N GLN A 109 -2.69 -9.09 0.29
CA GLN A 109 -3.94 -8.32 0.36
C GLN A 109 -3.81 -7.11 1.29
N THR A 110 -3.13 -7.28 2.42
CA THR A 110 -2.84 -6.19 3.37
C THR A 110 -1.95 -5.13 2.72
N PHE A 111 -0.89 -5.53 2.02
CA PHE A 111 0.00 -4.65 1.27
C PHE A 111 -0.78 -3.83 0.22
N ILE A 112 -1.60 -4.50 -0.60
CA ILE A 112 -2.41 -3.81 -1.63
C ILE A 112 -3.38 -2.82 -0.99
N THR A 113 -4.03 -3.20 0.11
CA THR A 113 -4.98 -2.32 0.81
C THR A 113 -4.27 -1.05 1.30
N LYS A 114 -3.14 -1.20 1.98
CA LYS A 114 -2.33 -0.06 2.45
C LYS A 114 -1.81 0.77 1.29
N LEU A 115 -1.30 0.15 0.23
CA LEU A 115 -0.82 0.84 -0.97
C LEU A 115 -1.94 1.68 -1.61
N ASN A 116 -3.15 1.14 -1.72
CA ASN A 116 -4.32 1.87 -2.23
C ASN A 116 -4.67 3.07 -1.35
N THR A 117 -4.66 2.89 -0.02
CA THR A 117 -4.92 3.99 0.93
C THR A 117 -3.86 5.10 0.81
N LEU A 118 -2.59 4.74 0.68
CA LEU A 118 -1.48 5.71 0.62
C LEU A 118 -1.39 6.42 -0.74
N SER A 119 -1.65 5.71 -1.84
CA SER A 119 -1.53 6.25 -3.20
C SER A 119 -2.80 6.95 -3.70
N GLY A 120 -3.96 6.64 -3.11
CA GLY A 120 -5.26 7.02 -3.66
C GLY A 120 -5.60 6.32 -4.98
N LYS A 121 -4.85 5.29 -5.38
CA LYS A 121 -5.06 4.49 -6.61
C LYS A 121 -5.66 3.12 -6.27
N THR A 122 -6.03 2.38 -7.31
CA THR A 122 -6.61 1.03 -7.19
C THR A 122 -5.69 -0.01 -7.82
N TYR A 123 -4.90 -0.66 -6.97
CA TYR A 123 -4.12 -1.84 -7.27
C TYR A 123 -4.86 -3.11 -6.84
N ARG A 124 -4.58 -4.22 -7.52
CA ARG A 124 -5.04 -5.57 -7.17
C ARG A 124 -4.05 -6.62 -7.67
N ALA A 125 -4.05 -7.81 -7.05
CA ALA A 125 -3.28 -8.94 -7.57
C ALA A 125 -3.85 -9.39 -8.93
N CYS A 126 -2.99 -9.85 -9.85
CA CYS A 126 -3.40 -10.17 -11.22
C CYS A 126 -4.38 -11.35 -11.33
N LEU A 127 -4.39 -12.24 -10.34
CA LEU A 127 -5.31 -13.38 -10.27
C LEU A 127 -6.58 -13.09 -9.45
N GLN A 128 -6.72 -11.87 -8.92
CA GLN A 128 -7.87 -11.48 -8.10
C GLN A 128 -9.05 -11.09 -8.98
N LYS A 129 -10.18 -11.81 -8.86
CA LYS A 129 -11.45 -11.37 -9.47
C LYS A 129 -11.87 -9.99 -8.91
N PRO A 130 -12.61 -9.18 -9.67
CA PRO A 130 -13.11 -7.87 -9.20
C PRO A 130 -13.96 -7.93 -7.91
N ASN A 131 -14.51 -9.09 -7.58
CA ASN A 131 -15.34 -9.33 -6.39
C ASN A 131 -14.54 -9.89 -5.19
N GLY A 132 -13.21 -9.95 -5.25
CA GLY A 132 -12.40 -10.49 -4.16
C GLY A 132 -12.36 -12.01 -4.08
N SER A 133 -13.03 -12.76 -4.97
CA SER A 133 -12.97 -14.22 -4.97
C SER A 133 -11.81 -14.78 -5.78
N MET A 134 -11.17 -15.81 -5.25
CA MET A 134 -10.19 -16.64 -5.97
C MET A 134 -10.92 -17.50 -7.00
N ARG A 135 -10.28 -17.80 -8.14
CA ARG A 135 -10.52 -19.12 -8.76
C ARG A 135 -9.73 -20.09 -7.89
N GLN A 136 -10.42 -20.88 -7.07
CA GLN A 136 -9.87 -22.18 -6.69
C GLN A 136 -9.88 -23.01 -7.98
N GLU A 137 -8.89 -22.83 -8.85
CA GLU A 137 -8.54 -23.90 -9.78
C GLU A 137 -7.94 -24.95 -8.87
N GLY A 138 -8.71 -26.02 -8.63
CA GLY A 138 -8.33 -27.10 -7.75
C GLY A 138 -6.99 -27.69 -8.18
N VAL A 139 -6.18 -28.01 -7.17
CA VAL A 139 -5.16 -29.05 -7.30
C VAL A 139 -5.88 -30.39 -7.25
#